data_AF-A0A949Z528-F1
#
_entry.id   AF-A0A949Z528-F1
#
_cell.length_a   1.000
_cell.length_b   1.000
_cell.length_c   1.000
_cell.angle_alpha   90.00
_cell.angle_beta   90.00
_cell.angle_gamma   90.00
#
_symmetry.space_group_name_H-M   'P 1'
#
loop_
_entity.id
_entity.type
_entity.pdbx_description
1 polymer ?
#
loop_
_entity_poly.entity_id
_entity_poly.type
_entity_poly.pdbx_seq_one_letter_code
_entity_poly.pdbx_strand_id
1 'polypeptide(L)'
;MALLLFCAWSSSYASDTIPISAVPGLVREAVQYYAPGAQLIEATVSEDRIYRRAYNCTYFRNVHLGSIKLGPRGQLLDIDESLVIEDAPPAVQKTIRKETRRGLIKWIKLDALYGQAVYRVKSYYGNSTKIEISLTITASGQIVARKVSKRLLIF
;
A
#
# COMPACT_ATOMS: atom_id res chain seq x y z
N MET A 1 1.33 45.18 -23.83
CA MET A 1 0.73 43.83 -23.74
C MET A 1 1.68 42.83 -24.35
N ALA A 2 2.36 42.02 -23.53
CA ALA A 2 3.13 40.89 -24.00
C ALA A 2 2.66 39.67 -23.17
N LEU A 3 1.85 38.81 -23.79
CA LEU A 3 1.40 37.56 -23.20
C LEU A 3 2.56 36.57 -23.30
N LEU A 4 3.18 36.26 -22.17
CA LEU A 4 4.12 35.13 -22.06
C LEU A 4 3.29 33.84 -21.96
N LEU A 5 3.25 33.09 -23.06
CA LEU A 5 2.77 31.73 -23.13
C LEU A 5 3.69 30.83 -22.31
N PHE A 6 3.24 30.42 -21.12
CA PHE A 6 3.82 29.30 -20.38
C PHE A 6 3.48 28.01 -21.12
N CYS A 7 4.44 27.49 -21.89
CA CYS A 7 4.39 26.10 -22.33
C CYS A 7 4.50 25.21 -21.08
N ALA A 8 3.38 24.62 -20.68
CA ALA A 8 3.35 23.57 -19.68
C ALA A 8 4.08 22.34 -20.25
N TRP A 9 5.33 22.14 -19.82
CA TRP A 9 6.03 20.88 -20.01
C TRP A 9 5.40 19.83 -19.10
N SER A 10 4.43 19.08 -19.60
CA SER A 10 4.07 17.78 -19.06
C SER A 10 5.23 16.83 -19.39
N SER A 11 6.21 16.73 -18.49
CA SER A 11 7.17 15.64 -18.52
C SER A 11 6.40 14.35 -18.23
N SER A 12 5.91 13.68 -19.28
CA SER A 12 5.54 12.27 -19.18
C SER A 12 6.83 11.53 -18.85
N TYR A 13 7.04 11.16 -17.60
CA TYR A 13 8.13 10.24 -17.25
C TYR A 13 7.88 8.97 -18.06
N ALA A 14 8.71 8.74 -19.09
CA ALA A 14 8.64 7.54 -19.90
C ALA A 14 8.89 6.35 -18.98
N SER A 15 7.88 5.50 -18.84
CA SER A 15 8.02 4.21 -18.18
C SER A 15 8.14 3.15 -19.26
N ASP A 16 9.24 2.42 -19.27
CA ASP A 16 9.46 1.36 -20.25
C ASP A 16 8.94 0.04 -19.67
N THR A 17 7.94 -0.55 -20.34
CA THR A 17 7.47 -1.89 -20.00
C THR A 17 8.57 -2.91 -20.30
N ILE A 18 8.87 -3.77 -19.33
CA ILE A 18 9.88 -4.83 -19.45
C ILE A 18 9.23 -6.20 -19.28
N PRO A 19 9.78 -7.25 -19.92
CA PRO A 19 9.31 -8.61 -19.66
C PRO A 19 9.58 -8.99 -18.20
N ILE A 20 8.70 -9.80 -17.59
CA ILE A 20 8.84 -10.23 -16.19
C ILE A 20 10.16 -10.96 -15.93
N SER A 21 10.70 -11.67 -16.94
CA SER A 21 12.02 -12.32 -16.88
C SER A 21 13.19 -11.34 -16.75
N ALA A 22 13.02 -10.07 -17.14
CA ALA A 22 14.02 -9.02 -17.00
C ALA A 22 13.93 -8.28 -15.64
N VAL A 23 12.95 -8.60 -14.80
CA VAL A 23 12.85 -8.02 -13.44
C VAL A 23 13.98 -8.61 -12.57
N PRO A 24 14.82 -7.77 -11.94
CA PRO A 24 15.95 -8.25 -11.13
C PRO A 24 15.52 -9.21 -10.03
N GLY A 25 16.37 -10.19 -9.72
CA GLY A 25 16.11 -11.20 -8.67
C GLY A 25 15.69 -10.57 -7.34
N LEU A 26 16.47 -9.59 -6.85
CA LEU A 26 16.17 -8.87 -5.61
C LEU A 26 14.82 -8.14 -5.62
N VAL A 27 14.40 -7.63 -6.78
CA VAL A 27 13.09 -6.97 -6.93
C VAL A 27 11.98 -8.02 -6.83
N ARG A 28 12.12 -9.16 -7.50
CA ARG A 28 11.16 -10.27 -7.41
C ARG A 28 11.06 -10.85 -6.00
N GLU A 29 12.19 -11.01 -5.32
CA GLU A 29 12.25 -11.44 -3.92
C GLU A 29 11.55 -10.44 -2.99
N ALA A 30 11.78 -9.14 -3.19
CA ALA A 30 11.10 -8.10 -2.42
C ALA A 30 9.58 -8.10 -2.65
N VAL A 31 9.11 -8.32 -3.88
CA VAL A 31 7.67 -8.50 -4.16
C VAL A 31 7.10 -9.65 -3.33
N GLN A 32 7.76 -10.81 -3.31
CA GLN A 32 7.32 -11.96 -2.51
C GLN A 32 7.38 -11.69 -1.01
N TYR A 33 8.35 -10.89 -0.55
CA TYR A 33 8.46 -10.51 0.85
C TYR A 33 7.29 -9.61 1.29
N TYR A 34 6.97 -8.56 0.51
CA TYR A 34 5.93 -7.59 0.86
C TYR A 34 4.51 -8.08 0.56
N ALA A 35 4.34 -8.91 -0.47
CA ALA A 35 3.07 -9.51 -0.87
C ALA A 35 3.23 -11.02 -1.12
N PRO A 36 3.33 -11.85 -0.06
CA PRO A 36 3.52 -13.29 -0.19
C PRO A 36 2.44 -13.95 -1.06
N GLY A 37 2.87 -14.70 -2.08
CA GLY A 37 1.97 -15.35 -3.03
C GLY A 37 1.54 -14.45 -4.20
N ALA A 38 2.07 -13.23 -4.30
CA ALA A 38 1.86 -12.36 -5.45
C ALA A 38 2.42 -12.99 -6.73
N GLN A 39 1.68 -12.86 -7.84
CA GLN A 39 2.12 -13.24 -9.17
C GLN A 39 2.29 -11.98 -10.00
N LEU A 40 3.52 -11.69 -10.44
CA LEU A 40 3.81 -10.54 -11.29
C LEU A 40 3.14 -10.70 -12.65
N ILE A 41 2.40 -9.67 -13.06
CA ILE A 41 1.71 -9.63 -14.36
C ILE A 41 2.28 -8.56 -15.28
N GLU A 42 2.78 -7.46 -14.71
CA GLU A 42 3.36 -6.35 -15.46
C GLU A 42 4.51 -5.73 -14.67
N ALA A 43 5.53 -5.28 -15.38
CA ALA A 43 6.63 -4.53 -14.80
C ALA A 43 7.04 -3.40 -15.75
N THR A 44 7.21 -2.20 -15.20
CA THR A 44 7.77 -1.05 -15.91
C THR A 44 8.96 -0.50 -15.13
N VAL A 45 9.91 0.08 -15.86
CA VAL A 45 11.05 0.79 -15.27
C VAL A 45 10.83 2.28 -15.46
N SER A 46 10.94 3.04 -14.38
CA SER A 46 10.90 4.49 -14.41
C SER A 46 12.15 5.08 -13.76
N GLU A 47 12.50 6.31 -14.10
CA GLU A 47 13.51 7.04 -13.35
C GLU A 47 13.02 7.37 -11.94
N ASP A 48 13.95 7.36 -11.00
CA ASP A 48 13.71 7.78 -9.63
C ASP A 48 14.83 8.71 -9.18
N ARG A 49 14.50 9.83 -8.52
CA ARG A 49 15.49 10.86 -8.16
C ARG A 49 16.52 10.36 -7.15
N ILE A 50 16.13 9.44 -6.27
CA ILE A 50 16.98 8.94 -5.18
C ILE A 50 17.71 7.68 -5.65
N TYR A 51 16.98 6.77 -6.28
CA TYR A 51 17.48 5.44 -6.62
C TYR A 51 17.96 5.30 -8.07
N ARG A 52 17.86 6.37 -8.87
CA ARG A 52 18.10 6.45 -10.33
C ARG A 52 17.13 5.63 -11.17
N ARG A 53 16.71 4.47 -10.68
CA ARG A 53 15.71 3.59 -11.28
C ARG A 53 14.73 3.11 -10.23
N ALA A 54 13.48 2.95 -10.63
CA ALA A 54 12.47 2.25 -9.88
C ALA A 54 11.76 1.24 -10.79
N TYR A 55 11.37 0.13 -10.19
CA TYR A 55 10.58 -0.92 -10.80
C TYR A 55 9.16 -0.78 -10.29
N ASN A 56 8.23 -0.41 -11.16
CA ASN A 56 6.81 -0.40 -10.85
C ASN A 56 6.23 -1.72 -11.33
N CYS A 57 5.79 -2.53 -10.40
CA CYS A 57 5.30 -3.88 -10.66
C CYS A 57 3.82 -3.97 -10.32
N THR A 58 3.04 -4.52 -11.23
CA THR A 58 1.66 -4.92 -10.98
C THR A 58 1.63 -6.42 -10.76
N TYR A 59 0.87 -6.87 -9.76
CA TYR A 59 0.74 -8.27 -9.43
C TYR A 59 -0.70 -8.64 -9.08
N PHE A 60 -0.98 -9.93 -9.15
CA PHE A 60 -2.22 -10.52 -8.69
C PHE A 60 -1.98 -11.36 -7.43
N ARG A 61 -2.83 -11.21 -6.42
CA ARG A 61 -2.76 -11.98 -5.17
C ARG A 61 -4.16 -12.17 -4.61
N ASN A 62 -4.58 -13.41 -4.36
CA ASN A 62 -5.88 -13.74 -3.78
C ASN A 62 -7.06 -12.94 -4.37
N VAL A 63 -7.19 -12.92 -5.70
CA VAL A 63 -8.20 -12.15 -6.46
C VAL A 63 -8.08 -10.61 -6.45
N HIS A 64 -7.04 -10.07 -5.82
CA HIS A 64 -6.75 -8.64 -5.77
C HIS A 64 -5.60 -8.26 -6.71
N LEU A 65 -5.77 -7.11 -7.37
CA LEU A 65 -4.70 -6.45 -8.09
C LEU A 65 -3.94 -5.56 -7.10
N GLY A 66 -2.63 -5.74 -7.03
CA GLY A 66 -1.74 -4.89 -6.26
C GLY A 66 -0.70 -4.24 -7.15
N SER A 67 -0.20 -3.09 -6.71
CA SER A 67 0.95 -2.43 -7.31
C SER A 67 2.04 -2.20 -6.26
N ILE A 68 3.30 -2.33 -6.66
CA ILE A 68 4.44 -2.11 -5.78
C ILE A 68 5.55 -1.43 -6.56
N LYS A 69 6.13 -0.38 -5.96
CA LYS A 69 7.27 0.34 -6.50
C LYS A 69 8.51 0.04 -5.67
N LEU A 70 9.53 -0.47 -6.33
CA LEU A 70 10.77 -0.92 -5.69
C LEU A 70 12.00 -0.25 -6.29
N GLY A 71 13.00 0.02 -5.44
CA GLY A 71 14.35 0.35 -5.89
C GLY A 71 15.07 -0.87 -6.48
N PRO A 72 16.24 -0.69 -7.12
CA PRO A 72 16.95 -1.75 -7.83
C PRO A 72 17.48 -2.86 -6.92
N ARG A 73 17.54 -2.64 -5.60
CA ARG A 73 17.91 -3.66 -4.61
C ARG A 73 16.72 -4.12 -3.77
N GLY A 74 15.50 -3.93 -4.26
CA GLY A 74 14.27 -4.35 -3.58
C GLY A 74 13.81 -3.42 -2.45
N GLN A 75 14.33 -2.19 -2.37
CA GLN A 75 13.87 -1.22 -1.37
C GLN A 75 12.42 -0.80 -1.66
N LEU A 76 11.55 -0.86 -0.65
CA LEU A 76 10.17 -0.41 -0.79
C LEU A 76 10.09 1.11 -0.94
N LEU A 77 9.53 1.56 -2.06
CA LEU A 77 9.27 2.98 -2.33
C LEU A 77 7.79 3.27 -2.18
N ASP A 78 6.94 2.39 -2.72
CA ASP A 78 5.50 2.50 -2.63
C ASP A 78 4.86 1.11 -2.75
N ILE A 79 3.67 0.95 -2.19
CA ILE A 79 2.83 -0.24 -2.40
C ILE A 79 1.38 0.17 -2.22
N ASP A 80 0.52 -0.32 -3.10
CA ASP A 80 -0.91 -0.07 -3.06
C ASP A 80 -1.66 -1.35 -3.40
N GLU A 81 -2.35 -1.90 -2.41
CA GLU A 81 -3.22 -3.07 -2.59
C GLU A 81 -4.40 -2.98 -1.62
N SER A 82 -5.60 -3.23 -2.13
CA SER A 82 -6.82 -3.36 -1.30
C SER A 82 -7.01 -4.81 -0.89
N LEU A 83 -7.29 -5.04 0.38
CA LEU A 83 -7.34 -6.38 0.98
C LEU A 83 -8.67 -6.68 1.66
N VAL A 84 -9.02 -7.96 1.71
CA VAL A 84 -9.93 -8.47 2.75
C VAL A 84 -9.15 -8.86 4.01
N ILE A 85 -9.85 -9.09 5.12
CA ILE A 85 -9.17 -9.35 6.40
C ILE A 85 -8.36 -10.65 6.36
N GLU A 86 -8.82 -11.64 5.59
CA GLU A 86 -8.18 -12.94 5.43
C GLU A 86 -6.80 -12.83 4.76
N ASP A 87 -6.58 -11.81 3.93
CA ASP A 87 -5.31 -11.58 3.23
C ASP A 87 -4.25 -10.88 4.09
N ALA A 88 -4.66 -10.32 5.23
CA ALA A 88 -3.74 -9.66 6.14
C ALA A 88 -3.02 -10.70 7.02
N PRO A 89 -1.78 -10.43 7.47
CA PRO A 89 -1.06 -11.32 8.39
C PRO A 89 -1.86 -11.60 9.68
N PRO A 90 -1.75 -12.80 10.28
CA PRO A 90 -2.52 -13.16 11.47
C PRO A 90 -2.40 -12.15 12.63
N ALA A 91 -1.20 -11.57 12.82
CA ALA A 91 -0.97 -10.53 13.83
C ALA A 91 -1.78 -9.25 13.56
N VAL A 92 -1.85 -8.82 12.31
CA VAL A 92 -2.66 -7.69 11.85
C VAL A 92 -4.14 -8.00 12.04
N GLN A 93 -4.61 -9.18 11.63
CA GLN A 93 -6.01 -9.61 11.81
C GLN A 93 -6.42 -9.54 13.29
N LYS A 94 -5.57 -10.05 14.18
CA LYS A 94 -5.79 -10.03 15.63
C LYS A 94 -5.90 -8.59 16.15
N THR A 95 -4.99 -7.72 15.75
CA THR A 95 -5.01 -6.30 16.15
C THR A 95 -6.26 -5.59 15.64
N ILE A 96 -6.66 -5.80 14.38
CA ILE A 96 -7.91 -5.25 13.83
C ILE A 96 -9.10 -5.71 14.68
N ARG A 97 -9.30 -7.02 14.84
CA ARG A 97 -10.45 -7.56 15.57
C ARG A 97 -10.53 -7.04 17.01
N LYS A 98 -9.37 -6.89 17.68
CA LYS A 98 -9.27 -6.34 19.03
C LYS A 98 -9.66 -4.87 19.08
N GLU A 99 -9.03 -4.03 18.26
CA GLU A 99 -9.19 -2.58 18.32
C GLU A 99 -10.57 -2.11 17.83
N THR A 100 -11.14 -2.84 16.88
CA THR A 100 -12.47 -2.52 16.33
C THR A 100 -13.59 -3.19 17.10
N ARG A 101 -13.29 -4.02 18.11
CA ARG A 101 -14.27 -4.91 18.77
C ARG A 101 -15.12 -5.69 17.77
N ARG A 102 -14.47 -6.23 16.73
CA ARG A 102 -15.10 -6.97 15.61
C ARG A 102 -16.13 -6.14 14.82
N GLY A 103 -16.02 -4.82 14.84
CA GLY A 103 -16.91 -3.98 14.05
C GLY A 103 -16.66 -4.09 12.55
N LEU A 104 -17.66 -3.65 11.78
CA LEU A 104 -17.66 -3.77 10.33
C LEU A 104 -16.46 -3.04 9.71
N ILE A 105 -15.67 -3.77 8.92
CA ILE A 105 -14.51 -3.25 8.21
C ILE A 105 -14.99 -2.58 6.92
N LYS A 106 -14.58 -1.32 6.70
CA LYS A 106 -14.87 -0.59 5.46
C LYS A 106 -13.85 -0.94 4.38
N TRP A 107 -12.57 -0.92 4.75
CA TRP A 107 -11.48 -1.32 3.87
C TRP A 107 -10.21 -1.59 4.66
N ILE A 108 -9.34 -2.40 4.06
CA ILE A 108 -7.96 -2.63 4.47
C ILE A 108 -7.09 -2.33 3.26
N LYS A 109 -6.01 -1.59 3.46
CA LYS A 109 -5.06 -1.23 2.42
C LYS A 109 -3.64 -1.55 2.87
N LEU A 110 -2.89 -2.29 2.07
CA LEU A 110 -1.44 -2.40 2.20
C LEU A 110 -0.81 -1.16 1.57
N ASP A 111 0.02 -0.47 2.34
CA ASP A 111 0.59 0.82 1.97
C ASP A 111 2.05 0.94 2.42
N ALA A 112 2.80 1.88 1.84
CA ALA A 112 4.15 2.20 2.27
C ALA A 112 4.15 3.40 3.24
N LEU A 113 4.86 3.26 4.35
CA LEU A 113 5.13 4.35 5.27
C LEU A 113 6.62 4.35 5.63
N TYR A 114 7.33 5.38 5.17
CA TYR A 114 8.79 5.55 5.38
C TYR A 114 9.61 4.30 4.98
N GLY A 115 9.28 3.69 3.83
CA GLY A 115 9.95 2.50 3.31
C GLY A 115 9.59 1.19 4.02
N GLN A 116 8.57 1.20 4.89
CA GLN A 116 8.04 0.01 5.54
C GLN A 116 6.60 -0.26 5.10
N ALA A 117 6.26 -1.53 4.93
CA ALA A 117 4.89 -1.94 4.64
C ALA A 117 4.02 -1.82 5.90
N VAL A 118 2.89 -1.14 5.76
CA VAL A 118 1.89 -0.96 6.81
C VAL A 118 0.49 -1.27 6.28
N TYR A 119 -0.38 -1.68 7.18
CA TYR A 119 -1.78 -1.96 6.93
C TYR A 119 -2.61 -0.80 7.46
N ARG A 120 -3.19 -0.02 6.54
CA ARG A 120 -4.18 0.99 6.89
C ARG A 120 -5.55 0.37 6.91
N VAL A 121 -6.33 0.68 7.94
CA VAL A 121 -7.65 0.09 8.15
C VAL A 121 -8.63 1.18 8.49
N LYS A 122 -9.80 1.17 7.85
CA LYS A 122 -10.99 1.89 8.33
C LYS A 122 -12.08 0.91 8.66
N SER A 123 -12.71 1.13 9.81
CA SER A 123 -13.72 0.24 10.35
C SER A 123 -14.65 0.99 11.30
N TYR A 124 -15.75 0.36 11.64
CA TYR A 124 -16.64 0.75 12.71
C TYR A 124 -16.25 0.09 14.03
N TYR A 125 -16.63 0.70 15.15
CA TYR A 125 -16.40 0.13 16.48
C TYR A 125 -17.59 -0.71 16.95
N GLY A 126 -17.36 -2.00 17.17
CA GLY A 126 -18.41 -2.97 17.52
C GLY A 126 -19.57 -2.88 16.52
N ASN A 127 -20.79 -2.86 17.04
CA ASN A 127 -21.99 -2.79 16.21
C ASN A 127 -22.40 -1.35 15.83
N SER A 128 -21.58 -0.34 16.15
CA SER A 128 -21.92 1.07 15.92
C SER A 128 -21.44 1.56 14.56
N THR A 129 -22.35 2.01 13.69
CA THR A 129 -22.03 2.69 12.43
C THR A 129 -21.69 4.18 12.60
N LYS A 130 -21.67 4.67 13.85
CA LYS A 130 -21.42 6.09 14.17
C LYS A 130 -19.99 6.39 14.62
N ILE A 131 -19.26 5.35 15.06
CA ILE A 131 -17.91 5.49 15.57
C ILE A 131 -16.96 4.83 14.58
N GLU A 132 -16.25 5.64 13.81
CA GLU A 132 -15.22 5.16 12.90
C GLU A 132 -13.85 5.12 13.58
N ILE A 133 -13.12 4.03 13.35
CA ILE A 133 -11.73 3.84 13.76
C ILE A 133 -10.87 3.73 12.50
N SER A 134 -9.84 4.57 12.44
CA SER A 134 -8.74 4.47 11.49
C SER A 134 -7.49 3.97 12.21
N LEU A 135 -6.88 2.89 11.70
CA LEU A 135 -5.66 2.30 12.23
C LEU A 135 -4.57 2.28 11.15
N THR A 136 -3.33 2.44 11.58
CA THR A 136 -2.14 2.07 10.81
C THR A 136 -1.37 1.03 11.61
N ILE A 137 -1.16 -0.15 11.04
CA ILE A 137 -0.63 -1.33 11.75
C ILE A 137 0.58 -1.87 10.98
N THR A 138 1.66 -2.23 11.66
CA THR A 138 2.80 -2.92 11.03
C THR A 138 2.47 -4.39 10.73
N ALA A 139 3.28 -5.07 9.92
CA ALA A 139 3.13 -6.51 9.67
C ALA A 139 3.18 -7.38 10.94
N SER A 140 3.87 -6.93 12.00
CA SER A 140 3.91 -7.58 13.31
C SER A 140 2.69 -7.31 14.19
N GLY A 141 1.71 -6.53 13.71
CA GLY A 141 0.49 -6.20 14.43
C GLY A 141 0.60 -5.01 15.38
N GLN A 142 1.72 -4.28 15.38
CA GLN A 142 1.89 -3.08 16.21
C GLN A 142 1.15 -1.88 15.61
N ILE A 143 0.50 -1.08 16.44
CA ILE A 143 -0.24 0.11 16.00
C ILE A 143 0.72 1.29 15.94
N VAL A 144 0.90 1.85 14.73
CA VAL A 144 1.69 3.06 14.49
C VAL A 144 0.85 4.32 14.64
N ALA A 145 -0.42 4.25 14.23
CA ALA A 145 -1.36 5.36 14.37
C ALA A 145 -2.77 4.86 14.63
N ARG A 146 -3.52 5.61 15.45
CA ARG A 146 -4.92 5.33 15.77
C ARG A 146 -5.69 6.64 15.83
N LYS A 147 -6.78 6.72 15.07
CA LYS A 147 -7.72 7.86 15.10
C LYS A 147 -9.14 7.33 15.24
N VAL A 148 -9.90 7.96 16.12
CA VAL A 148 -11.34 7.70 16.29
C VAL A 148 -12.09 8.96 15.86
N SER A 149 -13.15 8.82 15.07
CA SER A 149 -13.98 9.97 14.68
C SER A 149 -14.54 10.64 15.94
N LYS A 150 -14.20 11.91 16.18
CA LYS A 150 -14.81 12.70 17.25
C LYS A 150 -16.27 13.01 16.88
N ARG A 151 -17.20 12.18 17.37
CA ARG A 151 -18.54 12.60 17.76
C ARG A 151 -18.79 12.06 19.16
N LEU A 152 -18.66 12.98 20.12
CA LEU A 152 -19.26 12.97 21.46
C LEU A 152 -19.62 11.58 22.02
N LEU A 153 -18.72 11.02 22.84
CA LEU A 153 -19.18 10.30 24.02
C LEU A 153 -19.53 11.39 25.05
N ILE A 154 -20.78 11.87 25.02
CA ILE A 154 -21.36 12.45 26.23
C ILE A 154 -21.59 11.24 27.13
N PHE A 155 -20.86 11.17 28.24
CA PHE A 155 -21.26 10.38 29.39
C PHE A 155 -22.06 11.27 30.32
#